data_AF-A0A0P9HIP5-F1
#
_entry.id   AF-A0A0P9HIP5-F1
#
_cell.length_a   1.000
_cell.length_b   1.000
_cell.length_c   1.000
_cell.angle_alpha   90.00
_cell.angle_beta   90.00
_cell.angle_gamma   90.00
#
_symmetry.space_group_name_H-M   'P 1'
#
loop_
_entity.id
_entity.type
_entity.pdbx_description
1 polymer ?
#
loop_
_entity_poly.entity_id
_entity_poly.type
_entity_poly.pdbx_seq_one_letter_code
_entity_poly.pdbx_strand_id
1 'polypeptide(L)'
;MHELGHALSLDHGGPTKLVDLGLATSAEVGDQNYKPNYFSVMNYAYQVGNLLKQQGTNRYDMVIDYSRSQLNNLVENQLDELVGVPSQYNYKLPQYWCDDKLKPAINLDWNCDGDANDNPVQADINRPKNKPAASASDTLRGFADWPYLKYDNGPIGRPGITADPDPASEYISHDAADDELIPLMRAYDVTVQGEGTILVRPGTSFLYTLWY
;
A
#
# COMPACT_ATOMS: atom_id res chain seq x y z
N MET A 1 -5.92 -5.15 -8.35
CA MET A 1 -4.46 -5.34 -8.22
C MET A 1 -4.13 -6.00 -6.89
N HIS A 2 -4.69 -5.53 -5.77
CA HIS A 2 -4.56 -6.18 -4.45
C HIS A 2 -4.98 -7.67 -4.45
N GLU A 3 -6.25 -7.97 -4.77
CA GLU A 3 -6.74 -9.36 -4.85
C GLU A 3 -5.97 -10.25 -5.86
N LEU A 4 -5.49 -9.64 -6.94
CA LEU A 4 -4.66 -10.36 -7.91
C LEU A 4 -3.31 -10.74 -7.29
N GLY A 5 -2.77 -9.93 -6.39
CA GLY A 5 -1.53 -10.22 -5.68
C GLY A 5 -1.67 -11.43 -4.76
N HIS A 6 -2.80 -11.58 -4.06
CA HIS A 6 -3.10 -12.79 -3.29
C HIS A 6 -3.10 -14.05 -4.16
N ALA A 7 -3.73 -13.99 -5.35
CA ALA A 7 -3.67 -15.09 -6.31
C ALA A 7 -2.24 -15.40 -6.80
N LEU A 8 -1.34 -14.42 -6.75
CA LEU A 8 0.08 -14.55 -7.09
C LEU A 8 0.99 -14.83 -5.88
N SER A 9 0.39 -15.20 -4.74
CA SER A 9 1.08 -15.53 -3.48
C SER A 9 1.83 -14.36 -2.85
N LEU A 10 1.21 -13.19 -2.89
CA LEU A 10 1.60 -12.03 -2.10
C LEU A 10 0.63 -11.87 -0.93
N ASP A 11 1.17 -11.71 0.27
CA ASP A 11 0.45 -11.26 1.45
C ASP A 11 0.74 -9.77 1.69
N HIS A 12 0.01 -9.15 2.63
CA HIS A 12 0.07 -7.71 2.84
C HIS A 12 1.43 -7.16 3.28
N GLY A 13 2.23 -8.02 3.91
CA GLY A 13 3.58 -7.72 4.34
C GLY A 13 4.66 -8.20 3.35
N GLY A 14 4.34 -9.00 2.34
CA GLY A 14 5.34 -9.48 1.39
C GLY A 14 5.01 -10.81 0.69
N PRO A 15 5.91 -11.30 -0.17
CA PRO A 15 5.70 -12.53 -0.94
C PRO A 15 5.86 -13.80 -0.09
N THR A 16 4.83 -14.64 -0.05
CA THR A 16 4.85 -15.90 0.74
C THR A 16 5.83 -16.92 0.20
N LYS A 17 6.26 -16.82 -1.07
CA LYS A 17 7.34 -17.63 -1.63
C LYS A 17 8.65 -17.51 -0.84
N LEU A 18 8.90 -16.37 -0.19
CA LEU A 18 10.07 -16.22 0.67
C LEU A 18 9.98 -17.08 1.93
N VAL A 19 8.78 -17.38 2.42
CA VAL A 19 8.55 -18.30 3.54
C VAL A 19 8.90 -19.73 3.12
N ASP A 20 8.44 -20.17 1.95
CA ASP A 20 8.77 -21.51 1.42
C ASP A 20 10.28 -21.70 1.21
N LEU A 21 10.97 -20.63 0.82
CA LEU A 21 12.42 -20.63 0.62
C LEU A 21 13.21 -20.51 1.94
N GLY A 22 12.54 -20.36 3.09
CA GLY A 22 13.18 -20.14 4.39
C GLY A 22 13.92 -18.79 4.49
N LEU A 23 13.55 -17.82 3.65
CA LEU A 23 14.15 -16.49 3.56
C LEU A 23 13.34 -15.40 4.27
N ALA A 24 12.14 -15.72 4.73
CA ALA A 24 11.27 -14.89 5.57
C ALA A 24 10.40 -15.79 6.45
N THR A 25 9.82 -15.22 7.49
CA THR A 25 8.83 -15.85 8.37
C THR A 25 7.42 -15.47 7.94
N SER A 26 6.43 -16.28 8.32
CA SER A 26 5.01 -15.96 8.08
C SER A 26 4.61 -14.64 8.73
N ALA A 27 5.17 -14.30 9.90
CA ALA A 27 4.90 -13.03 10.56
C ALA A 27 5.41 -11.82 9.76
N GLU A 28 6.62 -11.91 9.16
CA GLU A 28 7.19 -10.83 8.34
C GLU A 28 6.36 -10.52 7.08
N VAL A 29 5.73 -11.54 6.48
CA VAL A 29 4.99 -11.40 5.21
C VAL A 29 3.47 -11.28 5.39
N GLY A 30 2.90 -11.83 6.45
CA GLY A 30 1.44 -11.88 6.66
C GLY A 30 0.90 -10.85 7.65
N ASP A 31 1.59 -10.61 8.77
CA ASP A 31 1.04 -9.87 9.91
C ASP A 31 1.49 -8.40 10.00
N GLN A 32 2.45 -8.00 9.15
CA GLN A 32 3.03 -6.66 9.17
C GLN A 32 2.43 -5.76 8.07
N ASN A 33 1.19 -5.32 8.30
CA ASN A 33 0.53 -4.31 7.46
C ASN A 33 1.16 -2.93 7.65
N TYR A 34 0.86 -1.98 6.74
CA TYR A 34 1.24 -0.56 6.83
C TYR A 34 2.75 -0.26 6.96
N LYS A 35 3.63 -1.21 6.62
CA LYS A 35 5.08 -0.99 6.66
C LYS A 35 5.49 0.20 5.81
N PRO A 36 6.14 1.25 6.37
CA PRO A 36 6.52 2.42 5.59
C PRO A 36 7.53 2.11 4.48
N ASN A 37 8.25 0.99 4.57
CA ASN A 37 9.27 0.55 3.61
C ASN A 37 8.83 -0.58 2.66
N TYR A 38 7.52 -0.86 2.53
CA TYR A 38 6.99 -1.84 1.58
C TYR A 38 6.05 -1.18 0.57
N PHE A 39 6.61 -0.73 -0.55
CA PHE A 39 5.91 0.01 -1.61
C PHE A 39 5.17 -0.90 -2.58
N SER A 40 4.11 -1.54 -2.09
CA SER A 40 3.26 -2.44 -2.86
C SER A 40 1.79 -2.11 -2.65
N VAL A 41 0.96 -2.36 -3.65
CA VAL A 41 -0.51 -2.38 -3.49
C VAL A 41 -0.97 -3.42 -2.46
N MET A 42 -0.14 -4.40 -2.11
CA MET A 42 -0.44 -5.35 -1.04
C MET A 42 -0.37 -4.71 0.34
N ASN A 43 0.35 -3.60 0.47
CA ASN A 43 0.40 -2.85 1.72
C ASN A 43 -0.81 -1.90 1.79
N TYR A 44 -1.58 -2.00 2.87
CA TYR A 44 -2.76 -1.14 3.08
C TYR A 44 -2.46 0.36 3.09
N ALA A 45 -1.24 0.80 3.40
CA ALA A 45 -0.90 2.22 3.24
C ALA A 45 -0.99 2.69 1.76
N TYR A 46 -0.82 1.78 0.81
CA TYR A 46 -0.64 2.10 -0.62
C TYR A 46 -1.65 1.41 -1.55
N GLN A 47 -2.58 0.60 -1.01
CA GLN A 47 -3.47 -0.27 -1.78
C GLN A 47 -4.32 0.44 -2.85
N VAL A 48 -4.74 1.69 -2.60
CA VAL A 48 -5.59 2.49 -3.49
C VAL A 48 -4.83 3.62 -4.19
N GLY A 49 -3.51 3.51 -4.34
CA GLY A 49 -2.70 4.48 -5.09
C GLY A 49 -2.28 5.71 -4.29
N ASN A 50 -2.18 5.59 -2.96
CA ASN A 50 -1.69 6.68 -2.11
C ASN A 50 -0.15 6.85 -2.16
N LEU A 51 0.54 6.07 -2.99
CA LEU A 51 1.97 6.18 -3.24
C LEU A 51 2.24 6.97 -4.52
N LEU A 52 3.05 8.01 -4.42
CA LEU A 52 3.42 8.86 -5.56
C LEU A 52 4.86 8.60 -5.98
N LYS A 53 5.10 8.44 -7.27
CA LYS A 53 6.45 8.37 -7.84
C LYS A 53 6.75 9.62 -8.65
N GLN A 54 7.85 10.28 -8.33
CA GLN A 54 8.28 11.48 -9.02
C GLN A 54 8.77 11.17 -10.44
N GLN A 55 8.25 11.91 -11.40
CA GLN A 55 8.63 11.89 -12.83
C GLN A 55 9.25 13.24 -13.20
N GLY A 56 10.57 13.34 -13.08
CA GLY A 56 11.28 14.61 -13.29
C GLY A 56 10.99 15.63 -12.19
N THR A 57 11.22 16.92 -12.45
CA THR A 57 11.32 17.91 -11.37
C THR A 57 10.01 18.14 -10.61
N ASN A 58 8.86 18.21 -11.30
CA ASN A 58 7.56 18.62 -10.70
C ASN A 58 6.37 17.79 -11.19
N ARG A 59 6.55 16.53 -11.59
CA ARG A 59 5.44 15.63 -11.91
C ARG A 59 5.47 14.41 -11.02
N TYR A 60 4.30 13.91 -10.69
CA TYR A 60 4.12 12.74 -9.86
C TYR A 60 3.07 11.85 -10.49
N ASP A 61 3.40 10.57 -10.61
CA ASP A 61 2.44 9.55 -11.01
C ASP A 61 1.96 8.80 -9.77
N MET A 62 0.66 8.51 -9.74
CA MET A 62 0.11 7.54 -8.81
C MET A 62 0.62 6.15 -9.16
N VAL A 63 1.11 5.43 -8.15
CA VAL A 63 1.60 4.07 -8.32
C VAL A 63 0.60 3.08 -7.78
N ILE A 64 0.02 2.30 -8.69
CA ILE A 64 -0.77 1.10 -8.39
C ILE A 64 0.02 -0.08 -8.97
N ASP A 65 1.01 -0.55 -8.21
CA ASP A 65 1.97 -1.57 -8.64
C ASP A 65 2.42 -2.43 -7.45
N TYR A 66 2.95 -3.62 -7.73
CA TYR A 66 3.67 -4.41 -6.74
C TYR A 66 5.07 -3.83 -6.51
N SER A 67 5.65 -4.11 -5.35
CA SER A 67 6.97 -3.58 -5.00
C SER A 67 8.05 -4.08 -5.96
N ARG A 68 8.85 -3.16 -6.47
CA ARG A 68 9.95 -3.43 -7.41
C ARG A 68 11.29 -3.66 -6.73
N SER A 69 11.38 -3.33 -5.44
CA SER A 69 12.65 -3.27 -4.74
C SER A 69 12.49 -3.51 -3.25
N GLN A 70 13.48 -4.18 -2.69
CA GLN A 70 13.61 -4.36 -1.26
C GLN A 70 14.27 -3.11 -0.68
N LEU A 71 13.51 -2.31 0.06
CA LEU A 71 14.06 -1.18 0.82
C LEU A 71 14.70 -1.67 2.12
N ASN A 72 15.52 -0.81 2.72
CA ASN A 72 16.19 -1.09 3.99
C ASN A 72 15.16 -1.39 5.09
N ASN A 73 15.54 -2.25 6.03
CA ASN A 73 14.73 -2.55 7.20
C ASN A 73 14.56 -1.29 8.07
N LEU A 74 13.39 -1.15 8.68
CA LEU A 74 13.13 -0.19 9.74
C LEU A 74 13.05 -0.97 11.05
N VAL A 75 13.87 -0.60 12.02
CA VAL A 75 13.91 -1.25 13.32
C VAL A 75 13.28 -0.28 14.30
N GLU A 76 12.09 -0.61 14.81
CA GLU A 76 11.22 0.34 15.51
C GLU A 76 11.76 0.89 16.83
N ASN A 77 12.79 0.26 17.41
CA ASN A 77 13.50 0.77 18.58
C ASN A 77 14.84 1.47 18.26
N GLN A 78 15.18 1.60 16.98
CA GLN A 78 16.42 2.18 16.46
C GLN A 78 16.15 3.04 15.21
N LEU A 79 15.00 3.73 15.16
CA LEU A 79 14.65 4.57 14.03
C LEU A 79 15.53 5.84 14.01
N ASP A 80 15.73 6.39 12.82
CA ASP A 80 16.54 7.60 12.61
C ASP A 80 15.70 8.64 11.86
N GLU A 81 15.42 9.76 12.53
CA GLU A 81 14.63 10.86 11.96
C GLU A 81 15.36 11.65 10.88
N LEU A 82 16.70 11.63 10.92
CA LEU A 82 17.53 12.32 9.95
C LEU A 82 17.58 11.59 8.59
N VAL A 83 17.25 10.29 8.57
CA VAL A 83 17.41 9.44 7.38
C VAL A 83 16.08 9.14 6.68
N GLY A 84 15.00 8.92 7.41
CA GLY A 84 13.73 8.59 6.75
C GLY A 84 13.53 7.12 6.41
N VAL A 85 12.48 6.87 5.64
CA VAL A 85 12.42 5.72 4.75
C VAL A 85 13.32 6.04 3.56
N PRO A 86 14.45 5.34 3.35
CA PRO A 86 15.35 5.64 2.25
C PRO A 86 14.66 5.32 0.91
N SER A 87 14.16 6.33 0.20
CA SER A 87 13.52 6.11 -1.10
C SER A 87 14.59 6.14 -2.20
N GLN A 88 15.19 4.99 -2.48
CA GLN A 88 16.14 4.81 -3.60
C GLN A 88 15.51 5.04 -5.00
N TYR A 89 14.20 5.32 -5.06
CA TYR A 89 13.39 5.21 -6.28
C TYR A 89 12.47 6.40 -6.55
N ASN A 90 12.78 7.58 -5.99
CA ASN A 90 12.02 8.82 -6.17
C ASN A 90 10.54 8.70 -5.76
N TYR A 91 10.21 7.79 -4.84
CA TYR A 91 8.89 7.75 -4.23
C TYR A 91 8.77 8.91 -3.25
N LYS A 92 7.63 9.60 -3.30
CA LYS A 92 7.22 10.61 -2.35
C LYS A 92 6.05 10.07 -1.54
N LEU A 93 5.95 10.57 -0.30
CA LEU A 93 4.91 10.22 0.66
C LEU A 93 4.87 8.73 1.05
N PRO A 94 6.00 8.09 1.46
CA PRO A 94 5.85 6.92 2.31
C PRO A 94 4.95 7.32 3.48
N GLN A 95 4.04 6.45 3.90
CA GLN A 95 3.16 6.74 5.02
C GLN A 95 3.57 5.90 6.22
N TYR A 96 3.43 6.47 7.40
CA TYR A 96 3.66 5.80 8.68
C TYR A 96 2.58 6.19 9.66
N TRP A 97 2.35 5.33 10.65
CA TRP A 97 1.42 5.62 11.73
C TRP A 97 2.12 6.40 12.83
N CYS A 98 1.45 7.43 13.32
CA CYS A 98 1.89 8.27 14.42
C CYS A 98 0.66 8.93 15.06
N ASP A 99 0.49 8.79 16.38
CA ASP A 99 -0.68 9.26 17.14
C ASP A 99 -2.02 8.95 16.45
N ASP A 100 -2.21 7.69 16.03
CA ASP A 100 -3.42 7.21 15.35
C ASP A 100 -3.70 7.87 13.98
N LYS A 101 -2.70 8.46 13.34
CA LYS A 101 -2.82 9.06 12.01
C LYS A 101 -1.75 8.54 11.08
N LEU A 102 -2.13 8.31 9.82
CA LEU A 102 -1.18 8.18 8.72
C LEU A 102 -0.54 9.54 8.45
N LYS A 103 0.74 9.68 8.78
CA LYS A 103 1.57 10.83 8.45
C LYS A 103 2.45 10.51 7.24
N PRO A 104 2.77 11.52 6.39
CA PRO A 104 3.73 11.34 5.32
C PRO A 104 5.16 11.44 5.86
N ALA A 105 6.04 10.54 5.43
CA ALA A 105 7.44 10.40 5.83
C ALA A 105 8.38 11.42 5.13
N ILE A 106 7.93 12.67 4.99
CA ILE A 106 8.67 13.79 4.37
C ILE A 106 9.12 14.86 5.38
N ASN A 107 8.52 14.88 6.57
CA ASN A 107 8.97 15.58 7.79
C ASN A 107 8.95 14.51 8.87
N LEU A 108 10.06 13.80 9.00
CA LEU A 108 10.09 12.50 9.64
C LEU A 108 10.17 12.66 11.16
N ASP A 109 9.03 12.53 11.79
CA ASP A 109 8.76 12.70 13.22
C ASP A 109 8.16 11.38 13.68
N TRP A 110 9.03 10.37 13.83
CA TRP A 110 8.62 8.98 14.07
C TRP A 110 7.89 8.85 15.40
N ASN A 111 8.36 9.57 16.43
CA ASN A 111 7.80 9.55 17.78
C ASN A 111 6.69 10.57 18.04
N CYS A 112 6.35 11.41 17.05
CA CYS A 112 5.28 12.40 17.14
C CYS A 112 5.54 13.56 18.11
N ASP A 113 6.79 13.80 18.51
CA ASP A 113 7.10 14.80 19.54
C ASP A 113 7.16 16.25 19.02
N GLY A 114 7.09 16.40 17.69
CA GLY A 114 7.01 17.68 17.02
C GLY A 114 8.35 18.17 16.45
N ASP A 115 9.40 17.37 16.50
CA ASP A 115 10.63 17.60 15.73
C ASP A 115 11.05 16.39 14.87
N ALA A 116 12.27 16.42 14.33
CA ALA A 116 12.75 15.44 13.33
C ALA A 116 14.27 15.24 13.46
N ASN A 117 14.80 15.38 14.68
CA ASN A 117 16.24 15.39 14.94
C ASN A 117 16.68 14.23 15.84
N ASP A 118 15.77 13.30 16.15
CA ASP A 118 16.08 12.23 17.06
C ASP A 118 16.72 11.01 16.37
N ASN A 119 17.73 10.47 17.03
CA ASN A 119 18.38 9.22 16.69
C ASN A 119 19.13 8.66 17.92
N PRO A 120 18.75 7.50 18.46
CA PRO A 120 17.67 6.62 17.99
C PRO A 120 16.30 7.06 18.50
N VAL A 121 15.26 6.73 17.73
CA VAL A 121 13.84 6.82 18.12
C VAL A 121 13.24 5.44 18.31
N GLN A 122 12.40 5.32 19.34
CA GLN A 122 11.51 4.19 19.53
C GLN A 122 10.06 4.58 19.20
N ALA A 123 9.49 4.02 18.14
CA ALA A 123 8.10 4.25 17.74
C ALA A 123 7.50 3.05 16.96
N ASP A 124 6.22 2.77 17.20
CA ASP A 124 5.41 1.87 16.36
C ASP A 124 4.93 2.66 15.14
N ILE A 125 5.42 2.30 13.96
CA ILE A 125 5.26 3.08 12.74
C ILE A 125 4.39 2.39 11.69
N ASN A 126 3.88 1.18 11.98
CA ASN A 126 3.15 0.35 11.03
C ASN A 126 1.78 -0.13 11.53
N ARG A 127 1.17 0.56 12.50
CA ARG A 127 -0.10 0.08 13.08
C ARG A 127 -1.18 1.15 13.29
N PRO A 128 -2.43 0.89 12.81
CA PRO A 128 -3.60 1.67 13.21
C PRO A 128 -4.04 1.34 14.65
N LYS A 129 -4.65 2.34 15.33
CA LYS A 129 -5.22 2.30 16.70
C LYS A 129 -5.99 1.04 17.10
N ASN A 130 -6.65 0.38 16.14
CA ASN A 130 -7.62 -0.70 16.38
C ASN A 130 -6.99 -2.10 16.52
N LYS A 131 -5.66 -2.18 16.50
CA LYS A 131 -4.92 -3.42 16.73
C LYS A 131 -4.23 -3.28 18.11
N PRO A 132 -4.05 -4.35 18.91
CA PRO A 132 -3.46 -4.31 20.26
C PRO A 132 -2.18 -3.44 20.36
N ALA A 133 -1.78 -2.92 21.53
CA ALA A 133 -0.55 -2.11 21.62
C ALA A 133 0.64 -2.85 20.98
N ALA A 134 1.25 -2.31 19.92
CA ALA A 134 2.48 -2.90 19.42
C ALA A 134 3.61 -2.61 20.39
N SER A 135 4.55 -3.53 20.43
CA SER A 135 5.88 -3.23 20.89
C SER A 135 6.57 -2.45 19.78
N ALA A 136 6.96 -1.20 20.03
CA ALA A 136 7.85 -0.40 19.18
C ALA A 136 9.26 -1.03 19.12
N SER A 137 9.33 -2.27 18.66
CA SER A 137 10.52 -3.11 18.65
C SER A 137 10.54 -4.08 17.48
N ASP A 138 9.54 -4.02 16.60
CA ASP A 138 9.51 -4.89 15.44
C ASP A 138 10.58 -4.45 14.43
N THR A 139 11.06 -5.43 13.67
CA THR A 139 11.84 -5.16 12.47
C THR A 139 10.89 -5.24 11.29
N LEU A 140 10.63 -4.10 10.68
CA LEU A 140 9.82 -3.98 9.48
C LEU A 140 10.73 -4.19 8.29
N ARG A 141 10.60 -5.37 7.68
CA ARG A 141 11.38 -5.72 6.49
C ARG A 141 10.65 -5.30 5.22
N GLY A 142 11.36 -4.58 4.35
CA GLY A 142 10.92 -4.28 2.99
C GLY A 142 11.08 -5.50 2.08
N PHE A 143 10.31 -5.54 0.99
CA PHE A 143 10.35 -6.64 0.01
C PHE A 143 10.21 -6.13 -1.42
N ALA A 144 10.80 -6.86 -2.37
CA ALA A 144 10.49 -6.76 -3.79
C ALA A 144 9.55 -7.91 -4.17
N ASP A 145 8.42 -7.65 -4.78
CA ASP A 145 7.40 -8.67 -5.05
C ASP A 145 7.65 -9.41 -6.36
N TRP A 146 8.01 -8.66 -7.40
CA TRP A 146 8.14 -9.17 -8.77
C TRP A 146 9.01 -10.43 -8.92
N PRO A 147 10.17 -10.56 -8.23
CA PRO A 147 10.99 -11.78 -8.33
C PRO A 147 10.35 -13.02 -7.69
N TYR A 148 9.32 -12.85 -6.86
CA TYR A 148 8.79 -13.90 -5.98
C TYR A 148 7.32 -14.23 -6.22
N LEU A 149 6.72 -13.74 -7.30
CA LEU A 149 5.39 -14.16 -7.73
C LEU A 149 5.35 -15.69 -7.97
N LYS A 150 4.23 -16.31 -7.59
CA LYS A 150 3.90 -17.70 -7.95
C LYS A 150 2.78 -17.69 -8.97
N TYR A 151 2.96 -18.45 -10.05
CA TYR A 151 2.01 -18.51 -11.17
C TYR A 151 1.23 -19.83 -11.20
N ASP A 152 1.51 -20.73 -10.26
CA ASP A 152 1.01 -22.10 -10.18
C ASP A 152 0.09 -22.32 -8.97
N ASN A 153 -0.29 -21.25 -8.27
CA ASN A 153 -1.24 -21.29 -7.16
C ASN A 153 -2.67 -21.13 -7.72
N GLY A 154 -3.43 -22.23 -7.83
CA GLY A 154 -4.79 -22.24 -8.38
C GLY A 154 -4.88 -22.42 -9.91
N PRO A 155 -6.02 -22.09 -10.56
CA PRO A 155 -6.24 -22.31 -12.00
C PRO A 155 -5.46 -21.36 -12.92
N ILE A 156 -4.75 -20.38 -12.38
CA ILE A 156 -3.92 -19.45 -13.14
C ILE A 156 -2.71 -20.24 -13.70
N GLY A 157 -2.37 -20.04 -14.97
CA GLY A 157 -1.12 -20.55 -15.56
C GLY A 157 -1.11 -21.98 -16.13
N ARG A 158 -2.21 -22.75 -16.05
CA ARG A 158 -2.31 -24.10 -16.64
C ARG A 158 -2.91 -24.07 -18.06
N PRO A 159 -2.18 -24.50 -19.11
CA PRO A 159 -2.75 -24.65 -20.44
C PRO A 159 -3.80 -25.77 -20.46
N GLY A 160 -5.04 -25.46 -20.85
CA GLY A 160 -6.03 -26.48 -21.26
C GLY A 160 -6.96 -27.05 -20.17
N ILE A 161 -7.26 -26.33 -19.08
CA ILE A 161 -8.30 -26.79 -18.14
C ILE A 161 -9.70 -26.35 -18.62
N THR A 162 -10.62 -27.30 -18.80
CA THR A 162 -12.06 -27.05 -18.68
C THR A 162 -12.35 -26.78 -17.20
N ALA A 163 -13.05 -25.69 -16.88
CA ALA A 163 -13.40 -25.34 -15.51
C ALA A 163 -13.99 -26.54 -14.76
N ASP A 164 -13.20 -27.14 -13.87
CA ASP A 164 -13.71 -28.08 -12.88
C ASP A 164 -14.44 -27.23 -11.83
N PRO A 165 -15.69 -27.53 -11.45
CA PRO A 165 -16.36 -26.79 -10.39
C PRO A 165 -15.50 -26.79 -9.13
N ASP A 166 -15.10 -25.58 -8.76
CA ASP A 166 -14.42 -25.18 -7.55
C ASP A 166 -14.85 -26.07 -6.36
N PRO A 167 -13.96 -26.87 -5.75
CA PRO A 167 -14.27 -27.51 -4.49
C PRO A 167 -14.33 -26.41 -3.43
N ALA A 168 -15.52 -25.81 -3.30
CA ALA A 168 -15.88 -24.77 -2.34
C ALA A 168 -14.66 -23.96 -1.90
N SER A 169 -14.28 -22.95 -2.68
CA SER A 169 -13.48 -21.87 -2.11
C SER A 169 -14.19 -21.46 -0.82
N GLU A 170 -13.57 -21.78 0.31
CA GLU A 170 -13.84 -21.01 1.51
C GLU A 170 -13.63 -19.58 1.05
N TYR A 171 -14.72 -18.82 1.00
CA TYR A 171 -14.64 -17.38 0.91
C TYR A 171 -13.87 -16.97 2.15
N ILE A 172 -12.54 -16.93 2.04
CA ILE A 172 -11.72 -16.35 3.06
C ILE A 172 -12.08 -14.88 2.99
N SER A 173 -12.91 -14.44 3.92
CA SER A 173 -13.20 -13.02 4.11
C SER A 173 -11.94 -12.37 4.66
N HIS A 174 -10.95 -12.19 3.82
CA HIS A 174 -9.81 -11.35 4.14
C HIS A 174 -10.25 -9.91 3.90
N ASP A 175 -10.47 -9.23 5.03
CA ASP A 175 -10.11 -7.81 5.23
C ASP A 175 -11.06 -6.68 4.86
N ALA A 176 -12.35 -6.94 4.72
CA ALA A 176 -13.35 -5.87 4.65
C ALA A 176 -13.31 -4.89 5.86
N ALA A 177 -12.74 -5.29 7.00
CA ALA A 177 -12.67 -4.49 8.22
C ALA A 177 -11.53 -3.45 8.24
N ASP A 178 -10.41 -3.72 7.56
CA ASP A 178 -9.24 -2.83 7.56
C ASP A 178 -9.27 -1.83 6.37
N ASP A 179 -10.04 -2.14 5.32
CA ASP A 179 -10.32 -1.25 4.18
C ASP A 179 -11.11 0.02 4.56
N GLU A 180 -11.91 -0.01 5.64
CA GLU A 180 -12.66 1.15 6.13
C GLU A 180 -11.75 2.24 6.75
N LEU A 181 -10.48 1.93 7.05
CA LEU A 181 -9.58 2.82 7.77
C LEU A 181 -8.76 3.77 6.87
N ILE A 182 -8.81 3.60 5.55
CA ILE A 182 -8.16 4.52 4.63
C ILE A 182 -9.17 5.62 4.29
N PRO A 183 -8.88 6.91 4.57
CA PRO A 183 -9.69 7.98 4.03
C PRO A 183 -9.61 7.90 2.51
N LEU A 184 -10.68 7.41 1.89
CA LEU A 184 -10.89 7.52 0.45
C LEU A 184 -10.55 8.96 0.07
N MET A 185 -9.63 9.15 -0.88
CA MET A 185 -9.48 10.44 -1.55
C MET A 185 -10.89 10.91 -1.85
N ARG A 186 -11.30 12.05 -1.28
CA ARG A 186 -12.66 12.56 -1.41
C ARG A 186 -13.02 12.47 -2.89
N ALA A 187 -13.93 11.56 -3.23
CA ALA A 187 -14.54 11.57 -4.53
C ALA A 187 -15.11 12.98 -4.67
N TYR A 188 -14.64 13.73 -5.66
CA TYR A 188 -15.31 14.97 -6.01
C TYR A 188 -16.72 14.56 -6.42
N ASP A 189 -17.68 14.83 -5.54
CA ASP A 189 -19.06 14.42 -5.74
C ASP A 189 -19.66 15.36 -6.77
N VAL A 190 -19.63 14.96 -8.05
CA VAL A 190 -20.30 15.70 -9.11
C VAL A 190 -21.78 15.34 -9.04
N THR A 191 -22.55 16.16 -8.33
CA THR A 191 -24.01 16.04 -8.34
C THR A 191 -24.56 16.75 -9.58
N VAL A 192 -25.17 16.01 -10.49
CA VAL A 192 -25.98 16.61 -11.57
C VAL A 192 -27.23 17.22 -10.92
N GLN A 193 -27.28 18.55 -10.79
CA GLN A 193 -28.37 19.27 -10.11
C GLN A 193 -29.72 19.27 -10.87
N GLY A 194 -29.84 18.60 -12.01
CA GLY A 194 -31.11 18.44 -12.70
C GLY A 194 -31.00 17.82 -14.08
N GLU A 195 -32.12 17.33 -14.60
CA GLU A 195 -32.22 16.88 -15.98
C GLU A 195 -32.15 18.09 -16.92
N GLY A 196 -31.26 18.04 -17.90
CA GLY A 196 -31.17 19.02 -18.98
C GLY A 196 -30.95 18.30 -20.31
N THR A 197 -31.82 18.58 -21.30
CA THR A 197 -31.66 18.05 -22.65
C THR A 197 -30.90 19.05 -23.50
N ILE A 198 -29.69 18.68 -23.94
CA ILE A 198 -28.93 19.42 -24.95
C ILE A 198 -28.95 18.62 -26.26
N LEU A 199 -29.48 19.23 -27.31
CA LEU A 199 -29.40 18.71 -28.68
C LEU A 199 -28.10 19.19 -29.32
N VAL A 200 -27.16 18.27 -29.55
CA VAL A 200 -25.87 18.58 -30.20
C VAL A 200 -25.85 18.12 -31.65
N ARG A 201 -25.21 18.89 -32.53
CA ARG A 201 -24.89 18.44 -33.88
C ARG A 201 -23.55 17.69 -33.87
N PRO A 202 -23.35 16.68 -34.75
CA PRO A 202 -22.06 16.02 -34.90
C PRO A 202 -20.92 17.04 -35.11
N GLY A 203 -19.85 16.94 -34.32
CA GLY A 203 -18.69 17.84 -34.38
C GLY A 203 -18.71 19.03 -33.41
N THR A 204 -19.71 19.14 -32.53
CA THR A 204 -19.76 20.22 -31.52
C THR A 204 -19.00 19.82 -30.26
N SER A 205 -18.17 20.73 -29.72
CA SER A 205 -17.52 20.59 -28.41
C SER A 205 -18.09 21.60 -27.41
N PHE A 206 -18.27 21.20 -26.16
CA PHE A 206 -18.74 22.07 -25.07
C PHE A 206 -17.70 22.12 -23.95
N LEU A 207 -17.49 23.30 -23.40
CA LEU A 207 -16.74 23.51 -22.16
C LEU A 207 -17.74 23.57 -21.00
N TYR A 208 -17.49 22.80 -19.96
CA TYR A 208 -18.16 22.94 -18.68
C TYR A 208 -17.22 23.63 -17.69
N THR A 209 -17.74 24.62 -16.97
CA THR A 209 -17.04 25.25 -15.85
C THR A 209 -17.64 24.69 -14.57
N LEU A 210 -16.82 23.99 -13.80
CA LEU A 210 -17.16 23.58 -12.45
C LEU A 210 -16.75 24.70 -11.50
N TRP A 211 -17.66 25.10 -10.61
CA TRP A 211 -17.37 26.02 -9.51
C TRP A 211 -17.17 25.20 -8.24
N TYR A 212 -16.10 25.50 -7.50
CA TYR A 212 -15.73 24.85 -6.24
C TYR A 212 -16.23 25.66 -5.03
#